data_AF-A0ABD3FH98-F1
#
_entry.id   AF-A0ABD3FH98-F1
#
_cell.length_a   1.000
_cell.length_b   1.000
_cell.length_c   1.000
_cell.angle_alpha   90.00
_cell.angle_beta   90.00
_cell.angle_gamma   90.00
#
_symmetry.space_group_name_H-M   'P 1'
#
loop_
_entity.id
_entity.type
_entity.pdbx_description
1 polymer ?
#
loop_
_entity_poly.entity_id
_entity_poly.type
_entity_poly.pdbx_seq_one_letter_code
_entity_poly.pdbx_strand_id
1 'polypeptide(L)'
;MSGALNEPAADITLVNLETGDQKQLLELVESSGKYTILTFYATWSKACEPEVELMEAFSKDGHDKLLNFVLVNLDQNIGETMAFLDTTNEKTGRPRVCRNYSTEDKPSVLHFGCAEVPEPYGLQSVPHTIVIDPQGIVRRNGDNFHWDDIAALLRHRQEVTDPSYLSKIMAWILPPITA
;
A
#
# COMPACT_ATOMS: atom_id res chain seq x y z
N MET A 1 17.54 -8.90 10.37
CA MET A 1 16.10 -8.64 10.15
C MET A 1 15.67 -9.42 8.91
N SER A 2 14.44 -9.94 8.89
CA SER A 2 13.95 -10.92 7.91
C SER A 2 12.61 -10.44 7.35
N GLY A 3 12.27 -10.82 6.13
CA GLY A 3 10.90 -10.70 5.61
C GLY A 3 10.00 -11.86 6.03
N ALA A 4 10.48 -12.76 6.88
CA ALA A 4 9.70 -13.89 7.37
C ALA A 4 8.49 -13.44 8.19
N LEU A 5 7.43 -14.25 8.14
CA LEU A 5 6.20 -14.01 8.87
C LEU A 5 6.45 -13.96 10.39
N ASN A 6 5.86 -12.97 11.06
CA ASN A 6 5.98 -12.67 12.50
C ASN A 6 7.38 -12.29 12.98
N GLU A 7 8.29 -11.98 12.06
CA GLU A 7 9.61 -11.42 12.38
C GLU A 7 9.64 -9.91 12.11
N PRO A 8 10.58 -9.17 12.72
CA PRO A 8 10.82 -7.78 12.37
C PRO A 8 11.22 -7.62 10.91
N ALA A 9 10.52 -6.73 10.22
CA ALA A 9 10.74 -6.35 8.83
C ALA A 9 12.20 -5.96 8.58
N ALA A 10 12.77 -6.40 7.46
CA ALA A 10 14.11 -6.00 7.07
C ALA A 10 14.20 -4.49 6.82
N ASP A 11 15.04 -3.82 7.59
CA ASP A 11 15.24 -2.39 7.40
C ASP A 11 16.04 -2.15 6.12
N ILE A 12 15.47 -1.34 5.24
CA ILE A 12 16.04 -1.01 3.93
C ILE A 12 15.97 0.48 3.74
N THR A 13 16.95 1.02 3.00
CA THR A 13 16.95 2.42 2.63
C THR A 13 16.06 2.63 1.41
N LEU A 14 15.06 3.49 1.59
CA LEU A 14 14.12 3.93 0.58
C LEU A 14 14.49 5.33 0.11
N VAL A 15 14.36 5.59 -1.18
CA VAL A 15 14.57 6.92 -1.78
C VAL A 15 13.23 7.47 -2.22
N ASN A 16 12.78 8.59 -1.65
CA ASN A 16 11.54 9.23 -2.08
C ASN A 16 11.67 9.66 -3.55
N LEU A 17 10.79 9.18 -4.42
CA LEU A 17 10.92 9.44 -5.87
C LEU A 17 10.56 10.87 -6.28
N GLU A 18 9.90 11.63 -5.40
CA GLU A 18 9.53 13.02 -5.66
C GLU A 18 10.60 13.99 -5.14
N THR A 19 11.15 13.73 -3.95
CA THR A 19 12.10 14.64 -3.28
C THR A 19 13.56 14.21 -3.40
N GLY A 20 13.82 12.92 -3.62
CA GLY A 20 15.16 12.32 -3.58
C GLY A 20 15.66 12.01 -2.16
N ASP A 21 14.88 12.31 -1.12
CA ASP A 21 15.29 12.09 0.27
C ASP A 21 15.37 10.60 0.60
N GLN A 22 16.34 10.22 1.42
CA GLN A 22 16.47 8.87 1.92
C GLN A 22 15.75 8.70 3.26
N LYS A 23 15.12 7.54 3.44
CA LYS A 23 14.45 7.16 4.69
C LYS A 23 14.56 5.66 4.91
N GLN A 24 14.73 5.25 6.17
CA GLN A 24 14.68 3.84 6.55
C GLN A 24 13.23 3.35 6.57
N LEU A 25 12.99 2.13 6.05
CA LEU A 25 11.65 1.54 6.03
C LEU A 25 11.05 1.45 7.45
N LEU A 26 11.81 1.04 8.45
CA LEU A 26 11.29 0.92 9.81
C LEU A 26 10.92 2.28 10.41
N GLU A 27 11.71 3.32 10.14
CA GLU A 27 11.38 4.70 10.53
C GLU A 27 10.07 5.16 9.86
N LEU A 28 9.87 4.84 8.58
CA LEU A 28 8.63 5.13 7.86
C LEU A 28 7.41 4.42 8.48
N VAL A 29 7.57 3.13 8.83
CA VAL A 29 6.50 2.34 9.45
C VAL A 29 6.16 2.90 10.83
N GLU A 30 7.16 3.07 11.70
CA GLU A 30 6.99 3.54 13.07
C GLU A 30 6.39 4.95 13.12
N SER A 31 6.88 5.88 12.29
CA SER A 31 6.37 7.25 12.23
C SER A 31 4.93 7.33 11.73
N SER A 32 4.47 6.37 10.92
CA SER A 32 3.08 6.31 10.48
C SER A 32 2.11 5.90 11.59
N GLY A 33 2.56 5.07 12.54
CA GLY A 33 1.71 4.44 13.57
C GLY A 33 0.61 3.51 13.01
N LYS A 34 0.66 3.17 11.71
CA LYS A 34 -0.36 2.41 10.99
C LYS A 34 0.19 1.08 10.50
N TYR A 35 -0.71 0.17 10.12
CA TYR A 35 -0.29 -0.95 9.28
C TYR A 35 0.19 -0.38 7.95
N THR A 36 1.33 -0.85 7.49
CA THR A 36 1.92 -0.47 6.22
C THR A 36 1.70 -1.58 5.19
N ILE A 37 1.06 -1.22 4.08
CA ILE A 37 0.94 -2.05 2.88
C ILE A 37 2.07 -1.65 1.95
N LEU A 38 3.10 -2.48 1.89
CA LEU A 38 4.31 -2.26 1.12
C LEU A 38 4.30 -3.16 -0.11
N THR A 39 4.28 -2.57 -1.31
CA THR A 39 4.31 -3.35 -2.55
C THR A 39 5.54 -3.01 -3.37
N PHE A 40 6.35 -4.04 -3.63
CA PHE A 40 7.45 -3.96 -4.58
C PHE A 40 6.93 -4.16 -6.01
N TYR A 41 7.34 -3.29 -6.92
CA TYR A 41 6.92 -3.33 -8.32
C TYR A 41 8.06 -2.90 -9.25
N ALA A 42 7.91 -3.23 -10.54
CA ALA A 42 8.80 -2.79 -11.58
C ALA A 42 8.00 -2.39 -12.83
N THR A 43 8.46 -1.36 -13.53
CA THR A 43 7.78 -0.75 -14.69
C THR A 43 7.69 -1.70 -15.89
N TRP A 44 8.61 -2.64 -16.02
CA TRP A 44 8.59 -3.66 -17.07
C TRP A 44 7.61 -4.81 -16.80
N SER A 45 7.06 -4.91 -15.59
CA SER A 45 6.14 -5.99 -15.23
C SER A 45 4.69 -5.60 -15.51
N LYS A 46 4.11 -6.24 -16.53
CA LYS A 46 2.68 -6.06 -16.87
C LYS A 46 1.74 -6.45 -15.72
N ALA A 47 2.14 -7.40 -14.87
CA ALA A 47 1.36 -7.78 -13.69
C ALA A 47 1.32 -6.68 -12.62
N CYS A 48 2.28 -5.75 -12.62
CA CYS A 48 2.28 -4.64 -11.68
C CYS A 48 1.24 -3.57 -12.02
N GLU A 49 0.86 -3.40 -13.29
CA GLU A 49 -0.13 -2.40 -13.72
C GLU A 49 -1.45 -2.48 -12.93
N PRO A 50 -2.17 -3.63 -12.90
CA PRO A 50 -3.40 -3.72 -12.13
C PRO A 50 -3.18 -3.65 -10.61
N GLU A 51 -2.03 -4.07 -10.09
CA GLU A 51 -1.76 -4.05 -8.65
C GLU A 51 -1.53 -2.62 -8.13
N VAL A 52 -0.76 -1.80 -8.85
CA VAL A 52 -0.54 -0.39 -8.44
C VAL A 52 -1.83 0.41 -8.54
N GLU A 53 -2.65 0.15 -9.58
CA GLU A 53 -3.97 0.76 -9.74
C GLU A 53 -4.93 0.35 -8.62
N LEU A 54 -4.86 -0.92 -8.20
CA LEU A 54 -5.67 -1.44 -7.10
C LEU A 54 -5.25 -0.82 -5.77
N MET A 55 -3.95 -0.70 -5.50
CA MET A 55 -3.45 0.00 -4.33
C MET A 55 -3.91 1.46 -4.30
N GLU A 56 -3.82 2.17 -5.43
CA GLU A 56 -4.31 3.55 -5.52
C GLU A 56 -5.79 3.61 -5.16
N ALA A 57 -6.64 2.79 -5.79
CA ALA A 57 -8.07 2.75 -5.50
C ALA A 57 -8.34 2.43 -4.01
N PHE A 58 -7.63 1.47 -3.43
CA PHE A 58 -7.76 1.10 -2.02
C PHE A 58 -7.31 2.19 -1.06
N SER A 59 -6.36 3.04 -1.46
CA SER A 59 -5.86 4.10 -0.59
C SER A 59 -6.85 5.25 -0.38
N LYS A 60 -7.84 5.38 -1.28
CA LYS A 60 -8.86 6.44 -1.24
C LYS A 60 -9.93 6.19 -0.18
N ASP A 61 -10.94 7.06 -0.19
CA ASP A 61 -12.12 7.00 0.68
C ASP A 61 -11.81 6.96 2.18
N GLY A 62 -10.66 7.52 2.57
CA GLY A 62 -10.20 7.63 3.94
C GLY A 62 -9.46 6.40 4.49
N HIS A 63 -9.18 5.39 3.66
CA HIS A 63 -8.36 4.26 4.08
C HIS A 63 -6.92 4.66 4.39
N ASP A 64 -6.37 5.67 3.71
CA ASP A 64 -5.09 6.32 4.01
C ASP A 64 -5.00 6.88 5.44
N LYS A 65 -6.14 7.13 6.10
CA LYS A 65 -6.18 7.53 7.51
C LYS A 65 -5.93 6.34 8.46
N LEU A 66 -6.18 5.12 8.00
CA LEU A 66 -6.10 3.89 8.80
C LEU A 66 -4.86 3.05 8.46
N LEU A 67 -4.42 3.11 7.21
CA LEU A 67 -3.30 2.37 6.64
C LEU A 67 -2.28 3.32 6.02
N ASN A 68 -1.05 2.86 5.95
CA ASN A 68 0.03 3.51 5.23
C ASN A 68 0.29 2.72 3.93
N PHE A 69 0.15 3.36 2.77
CA PHE A 69 0.33 2.71 1.47
C PHE A 69 1.67 3.13 0.88
N VAL A 70 2.52 2.16 0.57
CA VAL A 70 3.90 2.40 0.13
C VAL A 70 4.20 1.56 -1.09
N LEU A 71 4.43 2.22 -2.22
CA LEU A 71 4.95 1.60 -3.43
C LEU A 71 6.47 1.75 -3.46
N VAL A 72 7.16 0.63 -3.69
CA VAL A 72 8.61 0.60 -3.85
C VAL A 72 8.96 0.11 -5.24
N ASN A 73 9.48 1.00 -6.06
CA ASN A 73 9.99 0.69 -7.38
C ASN A 73 11.40 0.08 -7.28
N LEU A 74 11.65 -0.94 -8.10
CA LEU A 74 12.93 -1.65 -8.20
C LEU A 74 13.76 -1.23 -9.42
N ASP A 75 13.26 -0.33 -10.26
CA ASP A 75 13.97 0.16 -11.43
C ASP A 75 14.95 1.27 -11.02
N GLN A 76 16.05 1.35 -11.76
CA GLN A 76 17.05 2.40 -11.55
C GLN A 76 16.67 3.72 -12.24
N ASN A 77 15.75 3.67 -13.22
CA ASN A 77 15.34 4.83 -13.98
C ASN A 77 14.08 5.48 -13.36
N ILE A 78 14.30 6.55 -12.60
CA ILE A 78 13.22 7.33 -11.98
C ILE A 78 12.26 7.91 -13.03
N GLY A 79 12.77 8.35 -14.19
CA GLY A 79 11.95 8.93 -15.26
C GLY A 79 10.94 7.93 -15.83
N GLU A 80 11.37 6.69 -16.08
CA GLU A 80 10.48 5.60 -16.50
C GLU A 80 9.46 5.26 -15.43
N THR A 81 9.88 5.27 -14.16
CA THR A 81 9.00 5.05 -13.01
C THR A 81 7.88 6.09 -12.94
N MET A 82 8.22 7.37 -13.12
CA MET A 82 7.22 8.45 -13.12
C MET A 82 6.26 8.34 -14.32
N ALA A 83 6.78 8.04 -15.51
CA ALA A 83 5.95 7.83 -16.69
C ALA A 83 4.99 6.64 -16.52
N PHE A 84 5.44 5.57 -15.88
CA PHE A 84 4.61 4.41 -15.57
C PHE A 84 3.46 4.77 -14.62
N LEU A 85 3.73 5.54 -13.56
CA LEU A 85 2.72 5.99 -12.60
C LEU A 85 1.72 6.99 -13.23
N ASP A 86 2.20 7.82 -14.14
CA ASP A 86 1.41 8.84 -14.83
C ASP A 86 0.58 8.29 -16.00
N THR A 87 0.82 7.05 -16.41
CA THR A 87 0.06 6.41 -17.47
C THR A 87 -1.43 6.38 -17.09
N THR A 88 -2.30 6.71 -18.03
CA THR A 88 -3.75 6.71 -17.80
C THR A 88 -4.27 5.30 -17.57
N ASN A 89 -4.91 5.08 -16.44
CA ASN A 89 -5.75 3.92 -16.18
C ASN A 89 -7.02 4.02 -17.05
N GLU A 90 -7.22 3.05 -17.93
CA GLU A 90 -8.34 3.01 -18.88
C GLU A 90 -9.72 2.98 -18.20
N LYS A 91 -9.81 2.45 -16.98
CA LYS A 91 -11.07 2.31 -16.24
C LYS A 91 -11.51 3.62 -15.59
N THR A 92 -10.55 4.42 -15.12
CA THR A 92 -10.83 5.63 -14.33
C THR A 92 -10.60 6.93 -15.12
N GLY A 93 -9.84 6.86 -16.22
CA GLY A 93 -9.40 8.04 -16.97
C GLY A 93 -8.39 8.91 -16.21
N ARG A 94 -7.83 8.41 -15.11
CA ARG A 94 -6.85 9.07 -14.24
C ARG A 94 -5.48 8.38 -14.34
N PRO A 95 -4.38 9.01 -13.90
CA PRO A 95 -3.11 8.32 -13.72
C PRO A 95 -3.25 7.03 -12.90
N ARG A 96 -2.38 6.04 -13.12
CA ARG A 96 -2.37 4.78 -12.33
C ARG A 96 -2.27 5.07 -10.83
N VAL A 97 -1.47 6.08 -10.46
CA VAL A 97 -1.41 6.58 -9.10
C VAL A 97 -1.41 8.11 -9.10
N CYS A 98 -2.27 8.73 -8.29
CA CYS A 98 -2.32 10.17 -8.15
C CYS A 98 -1.14 10.68 -7.33
N ARG A 99 -0.25 11.43 -8.00
CA ARG A 99 0.92 12.08 -7.38
C ARG A 99 0.77 13.59 -7.26
N ASN A 100 -0.25 14.17 -7.90
CA ASN A 100 -0.48 15.61 -7.93
C ASN A 100 -1.62 16.01 -6.99
N TYR A 101 -1.38 17.05 -6.19
CA TYR A 101 -2.37 17.67 -5.30
C TYR A 101 -3.35 18.56 -6.07
N SER A 102 -4.15 17.98 -6.97
CA SER A 102 -5.32 18.70 -7.50
C SER A 102 -6.43 18.72 -6.45
N THR A 103 -7.33 19.70 -6.51
CA THR A 103 -8.26 20.05 -5.40
C THR A 103 -9.24 18.94 -4.99
N GLU A 104 -9.43 17.90 -5.81
CA GLU A 104 -10.40 16.83 -5.56
C GLU A 104 -9.76 15.45 -5.30
N ASP A 105 -8.56 15.18 -5.83
CA ASP A 105 -7.88 13.90 -5.68
C ASP A 105 -6.49 14.12 -5.07
N LYS A 106 -6.34 13.74 -3.80
CA LYS A 106 -5.09 13.93 -3.05
C LYS A 106 -4.23 12.67 -3.15
N PRO A 107 -2.91 12.82 -3.30
CA PRO A 107 -1.97 11.71 -3.14
C PRO A 107 -2.16 11.02 -1.80
N SER A 108 -2.33 9.70 -1.83
CA SER A 108 -2.59 8.83 -0.68
C SER A 108 -1.66 7.62 -0.64
N VAL A 109 -0.86 7.43 -1.69
CA VAL A 109 0.17 6.39 -1.81
C VAL A 109 1.53 7.07 -1.81
N LEU A 110 2.45 6.56 -1.00
CA LEU A 110 3.84 7.03 -0.98
C LEU A 110 4.67 6.27 -2.01
N HIS A 111 5.56 6.97 -2.69
CA HIS A 111 6.38 6.43 -3.77
C HIS A 111 7.86 6.48 -3.44
N PHE A 112 8.47 5.30 -3.38
CA PHE A 112 9.90 5.16 -3.11
C PHE A 112 10.58 4.31 -4.18
N GLY A 113 11.87 4.52 -4.36
CA GLY A 113 12.77 3.60 -5.04
C GLY A 113 13.60 2.84 -4.02
N CYS A 114 14.07 1.65 -4.39
CA CYS A 114 15.05 0.90 -3.62
C CYS A 114 16.22 0.51 -4.53
N ALA A 115 17.45 0.83 -4.11
CA ALA A 115 18.63 0.63 -4.93
C ALA A 115 19.02 -0.86 -5.08
N GLU A 116 18.66 -1.69 -4.11
CA GLU A 116 18.96 -3.12 -4.10
C GLU A 116 17.70 -3.93 -3.82
N VAL A 117 17.54 -5.04 -4.55
CA VAL A 117 16.44 -5.98 -4.30
C VAL A 117 16.63 -6.54 -2.89
N PRO A 118 15.65 -6.38 -1.99
CA PRO A 118 15.89 -6.71 -0.60
C PRO A 118 15.75 -8.23 -0.40
N GLU A 119 16.88 -8.93 -0.50
CA GLU A 119 17.00 -10.38 -0.29
C GLU A 119 16.22 -10.91 0.93
N PRO A 120 16.21 -10.23 2.11
CA PRO A 120 15.49 -10.72 3.27
C PRO A 120 13.99 -10.88 3.05
N TYR A 121 13.40 -10.13 2.11
CA TYR A 121 11.98 -10.24 1.78
C TYR A 121 11.64 -11.42 0.87
N GLY A 122 12.65 -12.15 0.39
CA GLY A 122 12.45 -13.35 -0.43
C GLY A 122 11.78 -13.03 -1.77
N LEU A 123 12.08 -11.86 -2.34
CA LEU A 123 11.43 -11.38 -3.55
C LEU A 123 11.77 -12.28 -4.75
N GLN A 124 10.83 -13.14 -5.16
CA GLN A 124 10.99 -14.04 -6.31
C GLN A 124 10.33 -13.50 -7.59
N SER A 125 9.32 -12.64 -7.46
CA SER A 125 8.58 -12.06 -8.56
C SER A 125 7.99 -10.71 -8.15
N VAL A 126 7.50 -9.93 -9.12
CA VAL A 126 6.76 -8.69 -8.88
C VAL A 126 5.43 -8.72 -9.65
N PRO A 127 4.35 -8.15 -9.09
CA PRO A 127 4.31 -7.39 -7.83
C PRO A 127 4.42 -8.29 -6.59
N HIS A 128 4.91 -7.72 -5.50
CA HIS A 128 5.07 -8.45 -4.23
C HIS A 128 4.68 -7.60 -3.05
N THR A 129 3.60 -7.97 -2.39
CA THR A 129 2.97 -7.16 -1.34
C THR A 129 3.25 -7.74 0.05
N ILE A 130 3.60 -6.86 0.98
CA ILE A 130 3.95 -7.16 2.37
C ILE A 130 3.10 -6.30 3.28
N VAL A 131 2.64 -6.89 4.38
CA VAL A 131 1.88 -6.17 5.41
C VAL A 131 2.73 -6.12 6.66
N ILE A 132 3.02 -4.91 7.12
CA ILE A 132 3.84 -4.65 8.32
C ILE A 132 2.95 -3.94 9.35
N ASP A 133 2.99 -4.38 10.60
CA ASP A 133 2.24 -3.72 11.68
C ASP A 133 2.97 -2.47 12.22
N PRO A 134 2.33 -1.65 13.09
CA PRO A 134 2.95 -0.44 13.63
C PRO A 134 4.19 -0.69 14.49
N GLN A 135 4.49 -1.93 14.88
CA GLN A 135 5.69 -2.32 15.62
C GLN A 135 6.82 -2.79 14.70
N GLY A 136 6.63 -2.70 13.38
CA GLY A 136 7.61 -3.15 12.40
C GLY A 136 7.61 -4.66 12.18
N ILE A 137 6.58 -5.40 12.61
CA ILE A 137 6.51 -6.86 12.47
C ILE A 137 5.77 -7.23 11.18
N VAL A 138 6.36 -8.14 10.39
CA VAL A 138 5.76 -8.66 9.16
C VAL A 138 4.57 -9.56 9.50
N ARG A 139 3.38 -9.19 9.02
CA ARG A 139 2.14 -9.96 9.19
C ARG A 139 1.71 -10.72 7.95
N ARG A 140 2.17 -10.31 6.77
CA ARG A 140 1.98 -11.03 5.50
C ARG A 140 3.16 -10.75 4.57
N ASN A 141 3.50 -11.73 3.74
CA ASN A 141 4.53 -11.63 2.72
C ASN A 141 4.08 -12.41 1.47
N GLY A 142 3.95 -11.72 0.32
CA GLY A 142 3.89 -12.24 -1.05
C GLY A 142 2.89 -13.37 -1.32
N ASP A 143 3.28 -14.59 -1.00
CA ASP A 143 2.66 -15.83 -1.46
C ASP A 143 1.21 -16.05 -1.00
N ASN A 144 0.72 -15.28 -0.02
CA ASN A 144 -0.62 -15.39 0.57
C ASN A 144 -1.30 -14.01 0.77
N PHE A 145 -0.96 -12.99 0.00
CA PHE A 145 -1.62 -11.68 0.13
C PHE A 145 -2.92 -11.63 -0.70
N HIS A 146 -4.04 -11.29 -0.04
CA HIS A 146 -5.28 -10.92 -0.70
C HIS A 146 -5.82 -9.63 -0.09
N TRP A 147 -6.34 -8.71 -0.91
CA TRP A 147 -6.89 -7.44 -0.42
C TRP A 147 -8.08 -7.61 0.56
N ASP A 148 -8.76 -8.76 0.50
CA ASP A 148 -9.82 -9.12 1.47
C ASP A 148 -9.28 -9.33 2.91
N ASP A 149 -8.02 -9.74 3.06
CA ASP A 149 -7.36 -9.86 4.37
C ASP A 149 -7.18 -8.47 5.00
N ILE A 150 -6.90 -7.46 4.18
CA ILE A 150 -6.79 -6.07 4.64
C ILE A 150 -8.15 -5.55 5.09
N ALA A 151 -9.21 -5.85 4.35
CA ALA A 151 -10.56 -5.52 4.77
C ALA A 151 -10.93 -6.20 6.11
N ALA A 152 -10.50 -7.44 6.34
CA ALA A 152 -10.68 -8.12 7.62
C ALA A 152 -9.85 -7.48 8.76
N LEU A 153 -8.59 -7.11 8.51
CA LEU A 153 -7.75 -6.39 9.47
C LEU A 153 -8.35 -5.02 9.84
N LEU A 154 -8.86 -4.29 8.83
CA LEU A 154 -9.54 -3.01 9.03
C LEU A 154 -10.84 -3.19 9.83
N ARG A 155 -11.67 -4.17 9.49
CA ARG A 155 -12.90 -4.49 10.24
C ARG A 155 -12.60 -4.79 11.70
N HIS A 156 -11.65 -5.69 11.98
CA HIS A 156 -11.28 -6.04 13.35
C HIS A 156 -10.75 -4.83 14.13
N ARG A 157 -9.89 -3.99 13.52
CA ARG A 157 -9.38 -2.78 14.17
C ARG A 157 -10.52 -1.78 14.45
N GLN A 158 -11.42 -1.57 13.50
CA GLN A 158 -12.56 -0.66 13.65
C GLN A 158 -13.54 -1.15 14.73
N GLU A 159 -13.79 -2.46 14.83
CA GLU A 159 -14.58 -3.06 15.93
C GLU A 159 -13.96 -2.84 17.30
N VAL A 160 -12.62 -2.92 17.40
CA VAL A 160 -11.89 -2.68 18.65
C VAL A 160 -11.86 -1.19 19.02
N THR A 161 -11.93 -0.27 18.05
CA THR A 161 -11.81 1.19 18.28
C THR A 161 -13.15 1.93 18.36
N ASP A 162 -14.23 1.42 17.77
CA ASP A 162 -15.61 1.91 17.95
C ASP A 162 -16.61 0.74 17.92
N PRO A 163 -17.02 0.20 19.08
CA PRO A 163 -17.96 -0.92 19.18
C PRO A 163 -19.35 -0.63 18.59
N SER A 164 -19.68 0.64 18.30
CA SER A 164 -20.98 1.05 17.75
C SER A 164 -21.05 0.95 16.22
N TYR A 165 -19.93 0.70 15.53
CA TYR A 165 -19.83 0.73 14.07
C TYR A 165 -20.63 -0.37 13.35
N LEU A 166 -20.75 -1.57 13.96
CA LEU A 166 -21.59 -2.67 13.46
C LEU A 166 -23.05 -2.24 13.22
N SER A 167 -23.58 -1.35 14.06
CA SER A 167 -24.95 -0.83 13.92
C SER A 167 -25.11 0.10 12.70
N LYS A 168 -24.05 0.81 12.29
CA LYS A 168 -24.06 1.71 11.13
C LYS A 168 -23.93 0.93 9.81
N ILE A 169 -23.16 -0.16 9.80
CA ILE A 169 -23.02 -1.05 8.62
C ILE A 169 -24.30 -1.87 8.39
N MET A 170 -24.93 -2.39 9.44
CA MET A 170 -26.20 -3.15 9.33
C MET A 170 -27.32 -2.33 8.65
N ALA A 171 -27.32 -1.01 8.85
CA ALA A 171 -28.26 -0.09 8.18
C ALA A 171 -27.94 0.14 6.69
N TRP A 172 -26.73 -0.19 6.22
CA TRP A 172 -26.28 -0.02 4.85
C TRP A 172 -26.35 -1.31 4.02
N ILE A 173 -26.20 -2.48 4.66
CA ILE A 173 -26.19 -3.80 3.98
C ILE A 173 -27.61 -4.38 3.81
N LEU A 174 -28.58 -3.98 4.65
CA LEU A 174 -29.97 -4.40 4.49
C LEU A 174 -30.74 -3.34 3.71
N PRO A 175 -31.37 -3.66 2.55
CA PRO A 175 -32.29 -2.73 1.93
C PRO A 175 -33.45 -2.44 2.90
N PRO A 176 -34.04 -1.23 2.87
CA PRO A 176 -35.18 -0.93 3.72
C PRO A 176 -36.28 -1.97 3.45
N ILE A 177 -36.70 -2.68 4.48
CA ILE A 177 -37.90 -3.50 4.42
C ILE A 177 -39.07 -2.53 4.24
N THR A 178 -39.51 -2.35 3.01
CA THR A 178 -40.76 -1.67 2.71
C THR A 178 -41.89 -2.55 3.22
N ALA A 179 -42.55 -2.10 4.28
CA ALA A 179 -43.87 -2.56 4.68
C ALA A 179 -44.94 -1.99 3.73
#